data_AF-A0A2D5P462-F1
#
_entry.id   AF-A0A2D5P462-F1
#
_cell.length_a   1.000
_cell.length_b   1.000
_cell.length_c   1.000
_cell.angle_alpha   90.00
_cell.angle_beta   90.00
_cell.angle_gamma   90.00
#
_symmetry.space_group_name_H-M   'P 1'
#
loop_
_entity.id
_entity.type
_entity.pdbx_description
1 polymer ?
#
loop_
_entity_poly.entity_id
_entity_poly.type
_entity_poly.pdbx_seq_one_letter_code
_entity_poly.pdbx_strand_id
1 'polypeptide(L)' 'MAKKLLDIVRDTIRMKHYSIRTEQVYIGWIKRYIIYHNKKHPKEMGKIEIFKL' A
#
# COMPACT_ATOMS: atom_id res chain seq x y z
N MET A 1 10.50 -1.75 17.45
CA MET A 1 10.76 -1.50 16.00
C MET A 1 9.48 -0.97 15.36
N ALA A 2 9.57 0.06 14.52
CA ALA A 2 8.42 0.54 13.76
C ALA A 2 7.95 -0.51 12.73
N LYS A 3 6.63 -0.72 12.61
CA LYS A 3 6.04 -1.68 11.68
C LYS A 3 6.19 -1.18 10.24
N LYS A 4 6.57 -2.05 9.29
CA LYS A 4 6.69 -1.65 7.87
C LYS A 4 5.29 -1.40 7.28
N LEU A 5 5.21 -0.53 6.27
CA LEU A 5 3.94 -0.18 5.62
C LEU A 5 3.12 -1.40 5.20
N LEU A 6 3.74 -2.37 4.52
CA LEU A 6 3.02 -3.55 4.02
C LEU A 6 2.49 -4.45 5.14
N ASP A 7 3.11 -4.41 6.32
CA ASP A 7 2.64 -5.18 7.47
C ASP A 7 1.40 -4.51 8.08
N ILE A 8 1.42 -3.18 8.20
CA ILE A 8 0.26 -2.38 8.62
C ILE A 8 -0.94 -2.62 7.67
N VAL A 9 -0.69 -2.66 6.36
CA VAL A 9 -1.73 -2.92 5.36
C VAL A 9 -2.33 -4.32 5.54
N ARG A 10 -1.50 -5.36 5.71
CA ARG A 10 -1.98 -6.73 5.94
C ARG A 10 -2.87 -6.82 7.17
N ASP A 11 -2.40 -6.29 8.29
CA ASP A 11 -3.16 -6.32 9.54
C ASP A 11 -4.51 -5.61 9.39
N THR A 12 -4.52 -4.46 8.70
CA THR A 12 -5.74 -3.69 8.44
C THR A 12 -6.73 -4.47 7.58
N ILE A 13 -6.26 -5.12 6.51
CA ILE A 13 -7.11 -5.92 5.61
C ILE A 13 -7.69 -7.13 6.34
N ARG A 14 -6.87 -7.83 7.13
CA ARG A 14 -7.29 -8.99 7.93
C ARG A 14 -8.26 -8.60 9.05
N MET A 15 -8.02 -7.48 9.74
CA MET A 15 -8.94 -6.93 10.74
C MET A 15 -10.30 -6.57 10.12
N LYS A 16 -10.32 -6.13 8.86
CA LYS A 16 -11.55 -5.88 8.11
C LYS A 16 -12.20 -7.15 7.53
N HIS A 17 -11.66 -8.34 7.83
CA HIS A 17 -12.16 -9.64 7.39
C HIS A 17 -12.27 -9.75 5.85
N TYR A 18 -11.43 -9.03 5.13
CA TYR A 18 -11.34 -9.21 3.68
C TYR A 18 -10.69 -10.55 3.34
N SER A 19 -11.01 -11.05 2.15
CA SER A 19 -10.41 -12.27 1.65
C SER A 19 -8.89 -12.14 1.47
N ILE A 20 -8.17 -13.26 1.57
CA ILE A 20 -6.74 -13.34 1.23
C ILE A 20 -6.49 -12.86 -0.21
N ARG A 21 -7.43 -13.09 -1.12
CA ARG A 21 -7.35 -12.61 -2.51
C ARG A 21 -7.34 -11.07 -2.57
N THR A 22 -8.19 -10.42 -1.78
CA THR A 22 -8.20 -8.96 -1.65
C THR A 22 -6.88 -8.43 -1.09
N GLU A 23 -6.32 -9.09 -0.05
CA GLU A 23 -5.00 -8.76 0.49
C GLU A 23 -3.92 -8.76 -0.59
N GLN A 24 -3.86 -9.83 -1.39
CA GLN A 24 -2.86 -9.98 -2.45
C GLN A 24 -2.99 -8.89 -3.53
N VAL A 25 -4.23 -8.59 -3.96
CA VAL A 25 -4.50 -7.55 -4.96
C VAL A 25 -4.05 -6.18 -4.44
N TYR A 26 -4.42 -5.84 -3.20
CA TYR A 26 -4.11 -4.54 -2.60
C TYR A 26 -2.61 -4.37 -2.40
N ILE A 27 -1.93 -5.40 -1.88
CA ILE A 27 -0.47 -5.37 -1.74
C ILE A 27 0.22 -5.25 -3.10
N GLY A 28 -0.29 -5.93 -4.12
CA GLY A 28 0.22 -5.83 -5.49
C GLY A 28 0.15 -4.40 -6.01
N TRP A 29 -1.00 -3.73 -5.87
CA TRP A 29 -1.17 -2.34 -6.29
C TRP A 29 -0.29 -1.37 -5.50
N ILE A 30 -0.23 -1.52 -4.18
CA ILE A 30 0.60 -0.66 -3.32
C ILE A 30 2.08 -0.78 -3.69
N LYS A 31 2.57 -2.00 -3.93
CA LYS A 31 3.96 -2.22 -4.39
C LYS A 31 4.24 -1.53 -5.72
N ARG A 32 3.34 -1.69 -6.71
CA ARG A 32 3.49 -1.04 -8.03
C ARG A 32 3.53 0.48 -7.90
N TYR A 33 2.63 1.05 -7.11
CA TYR A 33 2.59 2.48 -6.83
C TYR A 33 3.90 3.00 -6.22
N ILE A 34 4.41 2.30 -5.19
CA ILE A 34 5.68 2.67 -4.54
C ILE A 34 6.86 2.59 -5.52
N ILE A 35 6.92 1.55 -6.35
CA ILE A 35 8.00 1.40 -7.34
C ILE A 35 7.93 2.50 -8.40
N TYR A 36 6.73 2.81 -8.90
CA TYR A 36 6.52 3.88 -9.88
C TYR A 36 6.99 5.24 -9.38
N HIS A 37 6.83 5.52 -8.08
CA HIS A 37 7.32 6.73 -7.44
C HIS A 37 8.72 6.59 -6.79
N ASN A 38 9.61 5.79 -7.39
CA ASN A 38 11.01 5.66 -6.98
C ASN A 38 11.20 5.25 -5.50
N LYS A 39 10.32 4.38 -4.98
CA LYS A 39 10.32 3.90 -3.60
C LYS A 39 10.10 4.98 -2.54
N LYS A 40 9.56 6.15 -2.92
CA LYS A 40 9.13 7.18 -1.98
C LYS A 40 8.06 6.62 -1.04
N HIS A 41 8.04 7.07 0.21
CA HIS A 41 7.05 6.58 1.17
C HIS A 41 5.67 7.21 0.89
N PRO A 42 4.55 6.45 0.86
CA PRO A 42 3.23 7.00 0.52
C PRO A 42 2.71 8.11 1.43
N LYS A 43 3.23 8.27 2.65
CA LYS A 43 2.91 9.43 3.49
C LYS A 43 3.49 10.74 2.96
N GLU A 44 4.56 10.66 2.17
CA GLU A 44 5.20 11.79 1.51
C GLU A 44 4.66 11.99 0.08
N MET A 45 3.68 11.18 -0.31
CA MET A 45 2.98 11.22 -1.59
C MET A 45 1.52 11.59 -1.32
N GLY A 46 1.01 12.57 -2.05
CA GLY A 46 -0.32 13.13 -1.81
C GLY A 46 -1.21 13.00 -3.04
N LYS A 47 -2.22 13.87 -3.09
CA LYS A 47 -3.13 13.97 -4.24
C LYS A 47 -2.38 14.23 -5.56
N ILE A 48 -1.27 14.96 -5.52
CA ILE A 48 -0.51 15.38 -6.70
C ILE A 48 0.02 14.16 -7.47
N GLU A 49 0.47 13.12 -6.78
CA GLU A 49 0.98 11.90 -7.38
C GLU A 49 -0.14 11.01 -7.93
N ILE A 50 -1.33 11.02 -7.31
CA ILE A 50 -2.50 10.27 -7.79
C ILE A 50 -2.98 10.81 -9.14
N PHE A 51 -2.92 12.13 -9.36
CA PHE A 51 -3.29 12.77 -10.63
C PHE A 51 -2.26 12.61 -11.76
N LYS A 52 -1.09 12.00 -11.49
CA LYS A 52 -0.04 11.74 -12.48
C LYS A 52 -0.08 10.33 -13.07
N LEU A 53 -1.02 9.49 -12.62
CA LEU A 53 -1.33 8.17 -13.21
C LEU A 53 -2.20 8.33 -14.46
#